data_AF-A0A1H7K5Q8-F1
#
_entry.id   AF-A0A1H7K5Q8-F1
#
_cell.length_a   1.000
_cell.length_b   1.000
_cell.length_c   1.000
_cell.angle_alpha   90.00
_cell.angle_beta   90.00
_cell.angle_gamma   90.00
#
_symmetry.space_group_name_H-M   'P 1'
#
loop_
_entity.id
_entity.type
_entity.pdbx_description
1 polymer ?
#
loop_
_entity_poly.entity_id
_entity_poly.type
_entity_poly.pdbx_seq_one_letter_code
_entity_poly.pdbx_strand_id
1 'polypeptide(L)'
;MAASSRASAQVSPFPESTEAARVESLALQACDDIDNLHELQRAYAGLEKLIVSQSVNDTEEIYPTRTELGALVRVVNEELKRRIETADSALQSLRAALSESGTR
;
A
#
# COMPACT_ATOMS: atom_id res chain seq x y z
N MET A 1 62.69 14.76 -11.91
CA MET A 1 61.59 13.97 -12.49
C MET A 1 61.50 12.65 -11.74
N ALA A 2 60.45 12.44 -10.94
CA ALA A 2 60.13 11.15 -10.34
C ALA A 2 58.61 11.00 -10.37
N ALA A 3 58.10 10.18 -11.30
CA ALA A 3 56.69 9.86 -11.40
C ALA A 3 56.44 8.56 -10.62
N SER A 4 55.76 8.66 -9.49
CA SER A 4 55.31 7.49 -8.72
C SER A 4 53.87 7.19 -9.11
N SER A 5 53.69 6.36 -10.14
CA SER A 5 52.39 5.81 -10.52
C SER A 5 51.93 4.80 -9.47
N ARG A 6 50.99 5.18 -8.60
CA ARG A 6 50.26 4.23 -7.76
C ARG A 6 49.04 3.74 -8.53
N ALA A 7 49.10 2.50 -8.98
CA ALA A 7 47.97 1.77 -9.53
C ALA A 7 46.96 1.49 -8.39
N SER A 8 45.80 2.13 -8.46
CA SER A 8 44.67 1.81 -7.58
C SER A 8 44.12 0.44 -7.97
N ALA A 9 44.27 -0.54 -7.08
CA ALA A 9 43.51 -1.78 -7.15
C ALA A 9 42.03 -1.44 -6.94
N GLN A 10 41.22 -1.55 -7.99
CA GLN A 10 39.78 -1.45 -7.89
C GLN A 10 39.27 -2.70 -7.17
N VAL A 11 38.84 -2.51 -5.92
CA VAL A 11 38.03 -3.48 -5.18
C VAL A 11 36.67 -3.52 -5.87
N SER A 12 36.34 -4.62 -6.55
CA SER A 12 35.00 -4.85 -7.06
C SER A 12 34.01 -4.88 -5.88
N PRO A 13 32.89 -4.14 -5.94
CA PRO A 13 31.88 -4.23 -4.89
C PRO A 13 31.25 -5.62 -4.91
N PHE A 14 31.32 -6.27 -3.75
CA PHE A 14 30.85 -7.62 -3.48
C PHE A 14 29.31 -7.70 -3.60
N PRO A 15 28.72 -8.81 -4.08
CA PRO A 15 27.27 -8.94 -4.30
C PRO A 15 26.41 -8.92 -3.02
N GLU A 16 27.02 -9.06 -1.83
CA GLU A 16 26.33 -9.03 -0.53
C GLU A 16 25.55 -7.73 -0.27
N SER A 17 25.98 -6.60 -0.85
CA SER A 17 25.26 -5.33 -0.69
C SER A 17 23.87 -5.33 -1.33
N THR A 18 23.66 -6.18 -2.34
CA THR A 18 22.38 -6.25 -3.07
C THR A 18 21.37 -7.11 -2.32
N GLU A 19 21.84 -8.17 -1.65
CA GLU A 19 20.99 -9.06 -0.86
C GLU A 19 20.53 -8.39 0.43
N ALA A 20 21.45 -7.71 1.15
CA ALA A 20 21.11 -6.93 2.33
C ALA A 20 20.08 -5.82 2.03
N ALA A 21 20.23 -5.10 0.92
CA ALA A 21 19.29 -4.06 0.50
C ALA A 21 17.89 -4.64 0.15
N ARG A 22 17.82 -5.85 -0.43
CA ARG A 22 16.54 -6.53 -0.69
C ARG A 22 15.85 -6.95 0.60
N VAL A 23 16.60 -7.49 1.56
CA VAL A 23 16.07 -7.87 2.87
C VAL A 23 15.55 -6.65 3.62
N GLU A 24 16.26 -5.53 3.58
CA GLU A 24 15.83 -4.26 4.17
C GLU A 24 14.53 -3.74 3.52
N SER A 25 14.44 -3.76 2.18
CA SER A 25 13.21 -3.40 1.47
C SER A 25 12.02 -4.30 1.83
N LEU A 26 12.25 -5.61 1.98
CA LEU A 26 11.22 -6.56 2.41
C LEU A 26 10.76 -6.30 3.85
N ALA A 27 11.68 -5.95 4.75
CA ALA A 27 11.36 -5.61 6.13
C ALA A 27 10.52 -4.34 6.21
N LEU A 28 10.86 -3.30 5.43
CA LEU A 28 10.06 -2.07 5.34
C LEU A 28 8.65 -2.35 4.81
N GLN A 29 8.55 -3.13 3.73
CA GLN A 29 7.24 -3.54 3.18
C GLN A 29 6.41 -4.29 4.23
N ALA A 30 7.02 -5.20 4.98
CA ALA A 30 6.32 -5.94 6.03
C ALA A 30 5.83 -5.01 7.17
N CYS A 31 6.59 -3.96 7.51
CA CYS A 31 6.13 -2.94 8.46
C CYS A 31 4.91 -2.17 7.93
N ASP A 32 4.97 -1.73 6.67
CA ASP A 32 3.85 -1.03 6.02
C ASP A 32 2.59 -1.92 5.94
N ASP A 33 2.77 -3.21 5.64
CA ASP A 33 1.69 -4.19 5.60
C ASP A 33 1.04 -4.38 6.99
N ILE A 34 1.84 -4.45 8.06
CA ILE A 34 1.33 -4.54 9.44
C ILE A 34 0.56 -3.28 9.85
N ASP A 35 1.05 -2.09 9.49
CA ASP A 35 0.34 -0.83 9.75
C ASP A 35 -1.00 -0.78 9.02
N ASN A 36 -1.05 -1.30 7.79
CA ASN A 36 -2.30 -1.43 7.04
C ASN A 36 -3.28 -2.41 7.70
N LEU A 37 -2.79 -3.53 8.23
CA LEU A 37 -3.62 -4.50 8.97
C LEU A 37 -4.19 -3.91 10.27
N HIS A 38 -3.42 -3.11 11.01
CA HIS A 38 -3.92 -2.41 12.20
C HIS A 38 -5.06 -1.44 11.88
N GLU A 39 -4.98 -0.80 10.73
CA GLU A 39 -6.00 0.14 10.28
C GLU A 39 -7.28 -0.57 9.82
N LEU A 40 -7.15 -1.71 9.16
CA LEU A 40 -8.29 -2.60 8.90
C LEU A 40 -8.94 -3.08 10.20
N GLN A 41 -8.15 -3.47 11.20
CA GLN A 41 -8.67 -3.89 12.51
C GLN A 41 -9.48 -2.77 13.18
N ARG A 42 -8.97 -1.53 13.17
CA ARG A 42 -9.68 -0.36 13.73
C ARG A 42 -10.97 -0.05 12.98
N ALA A 43 -10.96 -0.18 11.64
CA ALA A 43 -12.16 -0.02 10.82
C ALA A 43 -13.23 -1.08 11.16
N TYR A 44 -12.83 -2.35 11.32
CA TYR A 44 -13.74 -3.42 11.70
C TYR A 44 -14.30 -3.26 13.12
N ALA A 45 -13.49 -2.82 14.08
CA ALA A 45 -13.98 -2.50 15.43
C ALA A 45 -15.02 -1.35 15.41
N GLY A 46 -14.82 -0.35 14.55
CA GLY A 46 -15.79 0.72 14.33
C GLY A 46 -17.12 0.21 13.74
N LEU A 47 -17.06 -0.68 12.76
CA LEU A 47 -18.24 -1.33 12.17
C LEU A 47 -18.97 -2.22 13.18
N GLU A 48 -18.23 -2.99 13.97
CA GLU A 48 -18.79 -3.82 15.04
C GLU A 48 -19.60 -2.97 16.02
N LYS A 49 -19.05 -1.84 16.48
CA LYS A 49 -19.77 -0.89 17.34
C LYS A 49 -21.03 -0.34 16.66
N LEU A 50 -20.97 0.06 15.39
CA LEU A 50 -22.14 0.57 14.67
C LEU A 50 -23.25 -0.48 14.49
N ILE A 51 -22.89 -1.76 14.38
CA ILE A 51 -23.86 -2.87 14.24
C ILE A 51 -24.41 -3.27 15.61
N VAL A 52 -23.55 -3.42 16.61
CA VAL A 52 -23.95 -3.82 17.97
C VAL A 52 -24.85 -2.75 18.61
N SER A 53 -24.52 -1.47 18.45
CA SER A 53 -25.33 -0.35 18.97
C SER A 53 -26.69 -0.20 18.29
N GLN A 54 -26.93 -0.84 17.14
CA GLN A 54 -28.27 -0.91 16.53
C GLN A 54 -29.12 -2.07 17.07
N SER A 55 -28.53 -3.04 17.78
CA SER A 55 -29.17 -4.31 18.12
C SER A 55 -29.81 -4.37 19.50
N VAL A 56 -29.52 -3.42 20.40
CA VAL A 56 -30.01 -3.48 21.78
C VAL A 56 -30.44 -2.10 22.25
N ASN A 57 -31.57 -2.07 22.96
CA ASN A 57 -32.13 -0.95 23.71
C ASN A 57 -31.22 -0.60 24.93
N ASP A 58 -29.91 -0.54 24.72
CA ASP A 58 -28.91 -0.43 25.77
C ASP A 58 -28.73 1.03 26.18
N THR A 59 -28.92 1.26 27.46
CA THR A 59 -28.73 2.55 28.15
C THR A 59 -27.28 3.04 28.16
N GLU A 60 -26.33 2.26 27.65
CA GLU A 60 -24.96 2.69 27.37
C GLU A 60 -24.74 2.75 25.85
N GLU A 61 -24.89 3.94 25.31
CA GLU A 61 -24.75 4.20 23.88
C GLU A 61 -23.24 4.13 23.50
N ILE A 62 -22.77 2.96 23.08
CA ILE A 62 -21.37 2.76 22.67
C ILE A 62 -21.21 3.31 21.25
N TYR A 63 -20.58 4.47 21.14
CA TYR A 63 -20.28 5.10 19.85
C TYR A 63 -18.87 4.76 19.33
N PRO A 64 -18.68 4.64 18.00
CA PRO A 64 -17.35 4.55 17.42
C PRO A 64 -16.56 5.84 17.65
N THR A 65 -15.28 5.68 17.97
CA THR A 65 -14.36 6.80 18.16
C THR A 65 -14.00 7.46 16.82
N ARG A 66 -13.52 8.71 16.88
CA ARG A 66 -13.02 9.42 15.69
C ARG A 66 -11.93 8.65 14.94
N THR A 67 -11.05 7.95 15.67
CA THR A 67 -9.99 7.12 15.09
C THR A 67 -10.57 5.93 14.34
N GLU A 68 -11.57 5.25 14.90
CA GLU A 68 -12.24 4.11 14.25
C GLU A 68 -13.01 4.55 13.00
N LEU A 69 -13.72 5.68 13.07
CA LEU A 69 -14.37 6.29 11.90
C LEU A 69 -13.35 6.72 10.84
N GLY A 70 -12.23 7.31 11.26
CA GLY A 70 -11.15 7.71 10.36
C GLY A 70 -10.53 6.52 9.63
N ALA A 71 -10.25 5.43 10.34
CA ALA A 71 -9.77 4.18 9.76
C ALA A 71 -10.78 3.59 8.75
N LEU A 72 -12.07 3.60 9.09
CA LEU A 72 -13.13 3.15 8.18
C LEU A 72 -13.17 3.96 6.89
N VAL A 73 -13.17 5.29 6.98
CA VAL A 73 -13.16 6.18 5.81
C VAL A 73 -11.90 5.96 4.97
N ARG A 74 -10.75 5.75 5.61
CA ARG A 74 -9.49 5.46 4.92
C ARG A 74 -9.58 4.18 4.09
N VAL A 75 -10.05 3.08 4.69
CA VAL A 75 -10.25 1.80 4.00
C VAL A 75 -11.20 1.94 2.80
N VAL A 76 -12.32 2.65 2.97
CA VAL A 76 -13.28 2.89 1.89
C VAL A 76 -12.67 3.70 0.75
N ASN A 77 -11.90 4.75 1.07
CA ASN A 77 -11.26 5.60 0.08
C ASN A 77 -10.20 4.84 -0.73
N GLU A 78 -9.38 4.01 -0.09
CA GLU A 78 -8.36 3.22 -0.79
C GLU A 78 -9.00 2.20 -1.76
N GLU A 79 -10.09 1.53 -1.36
CA GLU A 79 -10.81 0.62 -2.26
C GLU A 79 -11.48 1.37 -3.42
N LEU A 80 -12.07 2.55 -3.16
CA LEU A 80 -12.65 3.38 -4.21
C LEU A 80 -11.57 3.80 -5.23
N LYS A 81 -10.41 4.23 -4.75
CA LYS A 81 -9.26 4.60 -5.58
C LYS A 81 -8.80 3.41 -6.45
N ARG A 82 -8.62 2.23 -5.85
CA ARG A 82 -8.24 1.01 -6.56
C ARG A 82 -9.24 0.66 -7.69
N ARG A 83 -10.54 0.83 -7.44
CA ARG A 83 -11.58 0.60 -8.46
C ARG A 83 -11.51 1.61 -9.60
N ILE A 84 -11.26 2.88 -9.30
CA ILE A 84 -11.08 3.93 -10.32
C ILE A 84 -9.88 3.58 -11.21
N GLU A 85 -8.73 3.24 -10.61
CA GLU A 85 -7.53 2.86 -11.35
C GLU A 85 -7.75 1.64 -12.25
N THR A 86 -8.49 0.64 -11.75
CA THR A 86 -8.87 -0.55 -12.53
C THR A 86 -9.76 -0.19 -13.72
N ALA A 87 -10.77 0.68 -13.51
CA ALA A 87 -11.67 1.12 -14.57
C ALA A 87 -10.95 1.96 -15.63
N ASP A 88 -10.06 2.86 -15.20
CA ASP A 88 -9.24 3.67 -16.11
C ASP A 88 -8.32 2.79 -16.97
N SER A 89 -7.67 1.78 -16.36
CA SER A 89 -6.86 0.82 -17.09
C SER A 89 -7.69 0.06 -18.14
N ALA A 90 -8.88 -0.42 -17.78
CA ALA A 90 -9.77 -1.11 -18.71
C ALA A 90 -10.22 -0.21 -19.88
N LEU A 91 -10.53 1.06 -19.61
CA LEU A 91 -10.88 2.04 -20.64
C LEU A 91 -9.71 2.35 -21.58
N GLN A 92 -8.48 2.44 -21.04
CA GLN A 92 -7.27 2.61 -21.86
C GLN A 92 -7.05 1.41 -22.78
N SER A 93 -7.17 0.18 -22.25
CA SER A 93 -7.08 -1.04 -23.07
C SER A 93 -8.15 -1.09 -24.17
N LEU A 94 -9.39 -0.72 -23.85
CA LEU A 94 -10.47 -0.68 -24.84
C LEU A 94 -10.17 0.34 -25.96
N ARG A 95 -9.70 1.55 -25.61
CA ARG A 95 -9.31 2.56 -26.60
C ARG A 95 -8.18 2.08 -27.50
N ALA A 96 -7.16 1.44 -26.92
CA ALA A 96 -6.04 0.89 -27.69
C ALA A 96 -6.52 -0.17 -28.70
N ALA A 97 -7.36 -1.12 -28.26
CA ALA A 97 -7.93 -2.15 -29.13
C ALA A 97 -8.78 -1.56 -30.27
N LEU A 98 -9.57 -0.51 -29.99
CA LEU A 98 -10.36 0.19 -31.02
C LEU A 98 -9.45 0.89 -32.05
N SER A 99 -8.39 1.55 -31.60
CA SER A 99 -7.41 2.19 -32.50
C SER A 99 -6.66 1.18 -33.39
N GLU A 100 -6.31 0.02 -32.85
CA GLU A 100 -5.73 -1.10 -33.60
C GLU A 100 -6.73 -1.71 -34.60
N SER A 101 -8.02 -1.77 -34.27
CA SER A 101 -9.06 -2.30 -35.15
C SER A 101 -9.43 -1.35 -36.30
N GLY A 102 -9.32 -0.04 -36.11
CA GLY A 102 -9.61 0.97 -37.13
C GLY A 102 -8.45 1.26 -38.11
N THR A 103 -7.30 0.63 -37.90
CA THR A 103 -6.12 0.72 -38.78
C THR A 103 -5.97 -0.51 -39.69
N ARG A 104 -6.97 -1.39 -39.74
CA ARG A 104 -7.09 -2.52 -40.66
C ARG A 104 -8.13 -2.29 -41.75
#